data_AF-A0A258S9W3-F1
#
_entry.id   AF-A0A258S9W3-F1
#
_cell.length_a   1.000
_cell.length_b   1.000
_cell.length_c   1.000
_cell.angle_alpha   90.00
_cell.angle_beta   90.00
_cell.angle_gamma   90.00
#
_symmetry.space_group_name_H-M   'P 1'
#
loop_
_entity.id
_entity.type
_entity.pdbx_description
1 polymer ?
#
loop_
_entity_poly.entity_id
_entity_poly.type
_entity_poly.pdbx_seq_one_letter_code
_entity_poly.pdbx_strand_id
1 'polypeptide(L)' 'MPYSEQTVQSVRSWSDKTFSFTLSRPQDFTFENGEFVTIGLKHEGKLVARAYSIVS' A
#
# COMPACT_ATOMS: atom_id res chain seq x y z
N MET A 1 -4.29 7.63 -14.47
CA MET A 1 -3.30 7.89 -13.39
C MET A 1 -2.76 6.53 -12.97
N PRO A 2 -1.47 6.21 -13.17
CA PRO A 2 -1.04 4.82 -13.19
C PRO A 2 -0.78 4.33 -11.76
N TYR A 3 -1.86 3.92 -11.09
CA TYR A 3 -1.72 2.99 -9.96
C TYR A 3 -1.43 1.61 -10.54
N SER A 4 -0.42 0.93 -10.02
CA SER A 4 -0.19 -0.47 -10.33
C SER A 4 -0.95 -1.34 -9.33
N GLU A 5 -1.56 -2.42 -9.82
CA GLU A 5 -2.26 -3.36 -8.95
C GLU A 5 -1.25 -4.32 -8.33
N GLN A 6 -1.21 -4.36 -7.00
CA GLN A 6 -0.34 -5.22 -6.22
C GLN A 6 -1.15 -6.16 -5.33
N THR A 7 -0.60 -7.34 -5.08
CA THR A 7 -1.27 -8.38 -4.30
C THR A 7 -0.84 -8.30 -2.83
N VAL A 8 -1.81 -8.34 -1.92
CA VAL A 8 -1.54 -8.47 -0.48
C VAL A 8 -0.93 -9.85 -0.20
N GLN A 9 0.27 -9.86 0.37
CA GLN A 9 1.00 -11.10 0.68
C GLN A 9 0.79 -11.55 2.13
N SER A 10 0.69 -10.59 3.05
CA SER A 10 0.43 -10.89 4.46
C SER A 10 -0.34 -9.76 5.11
N VAL A 11 -1.12 -10.10 6.13
CA VAL A 11 -1.82 -9.14 6.99
C VAL A 11 -1.60 -9.58 8.42
N ARG A 12 -1.25 -8.62 9.28
CA ARG A 12 -1.08 -8.81 10.71
C ARG A 12 -1.85 -7.74 11.47
N SER A 13 -2.84 -8.18 12.25
CA SER A 13 -3.50 -7.31 13.21
C SER A 13 -2.66 -7.21 14.48
N TRP A 14 -2.50 -5.99 14.99
CA TRP A 14 -1.86 -5.72 16.28
C TRP A 14 -2.88 -5.38 17.36
N SER A 15 -3.98 -4.74 16.98
CA SER A 15 -5.12 -4.40 17.83
C SER A 15 -6.35 -4.16 16.97
N ASP A 16 -7.50 -3.85 17.59
CA ASP A 16 -8.75 -3.53 16.89
C ASP A 16 -8.65 -2.32 15.93
N LYS A 17 -7.64 -1.46 16.12
CA LYS A 17 -7.45 -0.23 15.33
C LYS A 17 -6.16 -0.19 14.53
N THR A 18 -5.28 -1.18 14.70
CA THR A 18 -3.94 -1.16 14.10
C THR A 18 -3.63 -2.50 13.47
N PHE A 19 -3.24 -2.46 12.19
CA PHE A 19 -2.77 -3.61 11.45
C PHE A 19 -1.63 -3.19 10.52
N SER A 20 -0.84 -4.16 10.11
CA SER A 20 0.18 -4.02 9.06
C SER A 20 -0.12 -5.03 7.96
N PHE A 21 0.27 -4.71 6.75
CA PHE A 21 0.17 -5.61 5.62
C PHE A 21 1.37 -5.43 4.70
N THR A 22 1.69 -6.48 3.94
CA THR A 22 2.75 -6.44 2.93
C THR A 22 2.13 -6.64 1.56
N LEU A 23 2.71 -5.98 0.55
CA LEU A 23 2.30 -6.08 -0.85
C LEU A 23 3.43 -6.69 -1.68
N SER A 24 3.08 -7.27 -2.83
CA SER A 24 4.07 -7.52 -3.88
C SER A 24 4.74 -6.21 -4.30
N ARG A 25 6.06 -6.26 -4.54
CA ARG A 25 6.84 -5.11 -5.00
C ARG A 25 7.19 -5.27 -6.48
N PRO A 26 6.80 -4.33 -7.35
CA PRO A 26 7.26 -4.28 -8.73
C PRO A 26 8.78 -4.13 -8.81
N GLN A 27 9.42 -4.74 -9.81
CA GLN A 27 10.88 -4.69 -9.96
C GLN A 27 11.40 -3.27 -10.27
N ASP A 28 10.58 -2.46 -10.91
CA ASP A 28 10.84 -1.06 -11.26
C ASP A 28 10.50 -0.06 -10.15
N PHE A 29 9.96 -0.54 -9.01
CA PHE A 29 9.61 0.33 -7.89
C PHE A 29 10.81 0.56 -6.96
N THR A 30 11.44 1.72 -7.11
CA THR A 30 12.52 2.23 -6.25
C THR A 30 12.04 3.39 -5.37
N PHE A 31 12.51 3.47 -4.14
CA PHE A 31 12.18 4.54 -3.18
C PHE A 31 13.35 4.74 -2.21
N GLU A 32 13.41 5.90 -1.58
CA GLU A 32 14.36 6.19 -0.49
C GLU A 32 13.71 6.03 0.90
N ASN A 33 14.52 5.67 1.89
CA ASN A 33 14.04 5.49 3.25
C ASN A 33 13.45 6.79 3.80
N GLY A 34 12.18 6.73 4.21
CA GLY A 34 11.43 7.89 4.70
C GLY A 34 10.42 8.46 3.71
N GLU A 35 10.40 7.98 2.47
CA GLU A 35 9.38 8.35 1.49
C GLU A 35 8.01 7.73 1.78
N PHE A 36 6.98 8.27 1.14
CA PHE A 36 5.61 7.79 1.21
C PHE A 36 5.04 7.57 -0.20
N VAL A 37 4.09 6.65 -0.32
CA VAL A 37 3.35 6.36 -1.55
C VAL A 37 1.86 6.48 -1.33
N THR A 38 1.12 6.63 -2.43
CA THR A 38 -0.34 6.56 -2.40
C THR A 38 -0.80 5.13 -2.63
N ILE A 39 -1.47 4.56 -1.62
CA ILE A 39 -2.13 3.25 -1.72
C ILE A 39 -3.63 3.52 -1.76
N GLY A 40 -4.35 2.83 -2.64
CA GLY A 40 -5.79 3.01 -2.77
C GLY A 40 -6.53 1.74 -3.12
N LEU A 41 -7.81 1.72 -2.75
CA LEU A 41 -8.75 0.67 -3.11
C LEU A 41 -9.81 1.25 -4.04
N LYS A 42 -10.19 0.47 -5.05
CA LYS A 42 -11.33 0.80 -5.90
C LYS A 42 -12.61 0.40 -5.16
N HIS A 43 -13.47 1.37 -4.90
CA HIS A 43 -14.79 1.17 -4.31
C HIS A 43 -15.82 1.84 -5.22
N GLU A 44 -16.82 1.10 -5.68
CA GLU A 44 -17.88 1.60 -6.58
C GLU A 44 -17.34 2.35 -7.82
N GLY A 45 -16.25 1.84 -8.41
CA GLY A 45 -15.60 2.46 -9.57
C GLY A 45 -14.78 3.72 -9.27
N LYS A 46 -14.76 4.19 -8.00
CA LYS A 46 -13.92 5.30 -7.55
C LYS A 46 -12.70 4.78 -6.81
N LEU A 47 -11.54 5.33 -7.14
CA LEU A 47 -10.31 5.04 -6.41
C LEU A 47 -10.22 5.90 -5.16
N VAL A 48 -10.23 5.26 -3.99
CA VAL A 48 -10.01 5.93 -2.71
C VAL A 48 -8.56 5.69 -2.31
N ALA A 49 -7.71 6.68 -2.58
CA ALA A 49 -6.28 6.63 -2.26
C ALA A 49 -5.95 7.47 -1.02
N ARG A 50 -4.94 7.03 -0.26
CA ARG A 50 -4.34 7.75 0.87
C ARG A 50 -2.82 7.60 0.83
N ALA A 51 -2.12 8.60 1.35
CA ALA A 51 -0.67 8.54 1.50
C ALA A 51 -0.29 7.65 2.69
N TYR A 52 0.67 6.76 2.49
CA TYR A 52 1.23 5.88 3.51
C TYR A 52 2.75 5.89 3.41
N SER A 53 3.44 6.00 4.55
CA SER A 53 4.88 5.83 4.62
C SER A 53 5.27 4.39 4.31
N ILE A 54 6.43 4.22 3.65
CA ILE A 54 6.98 2.89 3.38
C ILE A 54 7.78 2.44 4.62
N VAL A 55 7.48 1.25 5.12
CA VAL A 55 8.02 0.72 6.39
C VAL A 55 8.72 -0.63 6.24
N SER A 56 9.05 -1.04 5.00
CA SER A 56 9.79 -2.27 4.70
C SER A 56 11.28 -2.13 4.92
#